data_AF-A0A1Q9V1A6-F1
#
_entry.id   AF-A0A1Q9V1A6-F1
#
_cell.length_a   1.000
_cell.length_b   1.000
_cell.length_c   1.000
_cell.angle_alpha   90.00
_cell.angle_beta   90.00
_cell.angle_gamma   90.00
#
_symmetry.space_group_name_H-M   'P 1'
#
loop_
_entity.id
_entity.type
_entity.pdbx_description
1 polymer ?
#
loop_
_entity_poly.entity_id
_entity_poly.type
_entity_poly.pdbx_seq_one_letter_code
_entity_poly.pdbx_strand_id
1 'polypeptide(L)'
;MRTTLTLDADVVRLLEQAVHDRRTSMKSVVNDALRQALRPAQAPRPYRVDVHHSELVVGVDPARLNQLADELEDETIVDKRHR
;
A
#
# COMPACT_ATOMS: atom_id res chain seq x y z
N MET A 1 13.05 21.49 26.53
CA MET A 1 14.47 21.78 26.81
C MET A 1 15.01 22.75 25.75
N ARG A 2 15.94 23.63 26.12
CA ARG A 2 16.67 24.51 25.20
C ARG A 2 18.09 23.97 25.08
N THR A 3 18.52 23.72 23.85
CA THR A 3 19.88 23.26 23.53
C THR A 3 20.41 24.14 22.41
N THR A 4 21.68 24.52 22.48
CA THR A 4 22.39 25.22 21.41
C THR A 4 23.21 24.20 20.65
N LEU A 5 23.06 24.15 19.34
CA LEU A 5 23.75 23.22 18.44
C LEU A 5 24.46 24.05 17.37
N THR A 6 25.68 23.64 17.02
CA THR A 6 26.38 24.19 15.85
C THR A 6 26.05 23.30 14.65
N LEU A 7 25.64 23.90 13.53
CA LEU A 7 25.27 23.20 12.31
C LEU A 7 26.15 23.67 11.16
N ASP A 8 26.52 22.75 10.29
CA ASP A 8 27.23 23.06 9.06
C ASP A 8 26.34 23.84 8.08
N ALA A 9 26.96 24.61 7.18
CA ALA A 9 26.24 25.52 6.29
C ALA A 9 25.28 24.80 5.32
N ASP A 10 25.64 23.58 4.91
CA ASP A 10 24.79 22.70 4.09
C ASP A 10 23.56 22.22 4.86
N VAL A 11 23.72 21.84 6.13
CA VAL A 11 22.62 21.44 7.01
C VAL A 11 21.64 22.58 7.24
N VAL A 12 22.14 23.81 7.42
CA VAL A 12 21.29 25.00 7.54
C VAL A 12 20.44 25.19 6.28
N ARG A 13 21.02 25.09 5.09
CA ARG A 13 20.30 25.16 3.81
C ARG A 13 19.22 24.09 3.68
N LEU A 14 19.52 22.85 4.07
CA LEU A 14 18.55 21.74 4.04
C LEU A 14 17.37 21.99 4.97
N LEU A 15 17.65 22.53 6.16
CA LEU A 15 16.61 22.87 7.14
C LEU A 15 15.72 24.03 6.66
N GLU A 16 16.31 25.08 6.07
CA GLU A 16 15.55 26.19 5.48
C GLU A 16 14.62 25.73 4.36
N GLN A 17 15.13 24.87 3.46
CA GLN A 17 14.30 24.28 2.41
C GLN A 17 13.16 23.44 2.99
N ALA A 18 13.45 22.57 3.97
CA ALA A 18 12.43 21.74 4.60
C ALA A 18 11.38 22.55 5.36
N VAL A 19 11.77 23.68 5.97
CA VAL A 19 10.84 24.64 6.59
C VAL A 19 9.92 25.27 5.54
N HIS A 20 10.48 25.68 4.40
CA HIS A 20 9.72 26.26 3.30
C HIS A 20 8.70 25.26 2.72
N ASP A 21 9.16 24.04 2.42
CA ASP A 21 8.35 22.99 1.80
C ASP A 21 7.20 22.55 2.72
N ARG A 22 7.49 22.36 4.01
CA ARG A 22 6.51 21.88 4.99
C ARG A 22 5.64 22.98 5.59
N ARG A 23 6.00 24.26 5.39
CA ARG A 23 5.36 25.44 5.99
C ARG A 23 5.20 25.33 7.52
N THR A 24 6.21 24.77 8.19
CA THR A 24 6.22 24.59 9.65
C THR A 24 7.44 25.25 10.27
N SER A 25 7.43 25.47 11.59
CA SER A 25 8.55 26.11 12.27
C SER A 25 9.85 25.29 12.19
N MET A 26 10.99 25.98 12.14
CA MET A 26 12.34 25.39 12.21
C MET A 26 12.48 24.36 13.34
N LYS A 27 11.92 24.66 14.52
CA LYS A 27 11.90 23.75 15.66
C LYS A 27 11.18 22.44 15.35
N SER A 28 10.05 22.47 14.65
CA SER A 28 9.31 21.25 14.30
C SER A 28 10.12 20.41 13.33
N VAL A 29 10.65 21.03 12.27
CA VAL A 29 11.45 20.36 11.25
C VAL A 29 12.67 19.67 11.89
N VAL A 30 13.43 20.38 12.73
CA VAL A 30 14.59 19.82 13.44
C VAL A 30 14.19 18.65 14.34
N ASN A 31 13.14 18.82 15.16
CA ASN A 31 12.71 17.75 16.06
C ASN A 31 12.21 16.51 15.32
N ASP A 32 11.46 16.69 14.23
CA ASP A 32 10.90 15.58 13.47
C ASP A 32 12.00 14.83 12.71
N ALA A 33 12.95 15.56 12.12
CA ALA A 33 14.13 14.97 11.50
C ALA A 33 14.95 14.16 12.53
N LEU A 34 15.23 14.72 13.71
CA LEU A 34 15.96 14.02 14.77
C LEU A 34 15.18 12.80 15.30
N ARG A 35 13.86 12.91 15.50
CA ARG A 35 13.03 11.77 15.89
C ARG A 35 13.07 10.65 14.86
N GLN A 36 13.03 10.99 13.57
CA GLN A 36 13.09 10.00 12.50
C GLN A 36 14.47 9.34 12.44
N ALA A 37 15.54 10.11 12.57
CA ALA A 37 16.91 9.61 12.52
C ALA A 37 17.31 8.77 13.74
N LEU A 38 16.83 9.14 14.93
CA LEU A 38 17.13 8.46 16.19
C LEU A 38 16.15 7.34 16.53
N ARG A 39 15.11 7.13 15.71
CA ARG A 39 14.23 5.97 15.87
C ARG A 39 15.05 4.71 15.62
N PRO A 40 15.01 3.72 16.53
CA PRO A 40 15.65 2.44 16.27
C PRO A 40 15.05 1.85 15.00
N ALA A 41 15.92 1.34 14.12
CA ALA A 41 15.48 0.67 12.91
C ALA A 41 14.53 -0.47 13.33
N GLN A 42 13.26 -0.38 12.95
CA GLN A 42 12.38 -1.52 13.10
C GLN A 42 12.90 -2.60 12.16
N ALA A 43 13.27 -3.75 12.72
CA ALA A 43 13.54 -4.91 11.90
C ALA A 43 12.32 -5.13 10.99
N PRO A 44 12.52 -5.28 9.66
CA PRO A 44 11.42 -5.54 8.76
C PRO A 44 10.69 -6.78 9.27
N ARG A 45 9.37 -6.64 9.51
CA ARG A 45 8.56 -7.79 9.91
C ARG A 45 8.57 -8.76 8.74
N PRO A 46 8.82 -10.07 8.96
CA PRO A 46 8.72 -11.04 7.89
C PRO A 46 7.32 -10.97 7.29
N TYR A 47 7.27 -10.87 5.96
CA TYR A 47 6.01 -10.90 5.23
C TYR A 47 5.30 -12.23 5.52
N ARG A 48 4.05 -12.15 5.98
CA ARG A 48 3.17 -13.30 6.19
C ARG A 48 1.97 -13.14 5.28
N VAL A 49 1.71 -14.17 4.49
CA VAL A 49 0.48 -14.30 3.69
C VAL A 49 -0.50 -15.13 4.49
N ASP A 50 -1.73 -14.63 4.63
CA ASP A 50 -2.83 -15.45 5.12
C ASP A 50 -3.29 -16.34 3.96
N VAL A 51 -3.00 -17.64 4.07
CA VAL A 51 -3.37 -18.62 3.05
C VAL A 51 -4.85 -18.92 3.17
N HIS A 52 -5.61 -18.72 2.10
CA HIS A 52 -6.99 -19.18 2.00
C HIS A 52 -7.01 -20.68 1.67
N HIS A 53 -7.48 -21.51 2.61
CA HIS A 53 -7.72 -22.92 2.33
C HIS A 53 -9.01 -23.08 1.52
N SER A 54 -8.89 -23.62 0.30
CA SER A 54 -10.02 -23.89 -0.59
C SER A 54 -10.16 -25.39 -0.82
N GLU A 55 -11.40 -25.89 -0.87
CA GLU A 55 -11.72 -27.27 -1.26
C GLU A 55 -11.80 -27.46 -2.78
N LEU A 56 -11.50 -26.41 -3.56
CA LEU A 56 -11.51 -26.49 -5.02
C LEU A 56 -10.51 -27.52 -5.53
N VAL A 57 -10.99 -28.36 -6.43
CA VAL A 57 -10.17 -29.36 -7.12
C VAL A 57 -9.36 -28.68 -8.22
N VAL A 58 -8.16 -29.19 -8.48
CA VAL A 58 -7.31 -28.74 -9.60
C VAL A 58 -8.08 -28.80 -10.91
N GLY A 59 -8.03 -27.70 -11.67
CA GLY A 59 -8.72 -27.57 -12.96
C GLY A 59 -10.12 -26.97 -12.88
N VAL A 60 -10.65 -26.71 -11.68
CA VAL A 60 -11.90 -25.96 -11.48
C VAL A 60 -11.58 -24.47 -11.35
N ASP A 61 -12.09 -23.67 -12.28
CA ASP A 61 -12.04 -22.20 -12.18
C ASP A 61 -13.23 -21.70 -11.36
N PRO A 62 -13.01 -21.14 -10.15
CA PRO A 62 -14.10 -20.63 -9.31
C PRO A 62 -14.86 -19.46 -9.94
N ALA A 63 -14.28 -18.77 -10.93
CA ALA A 63 -14.95 -17.69 -11.64
C ALA A 63 -15.93 -18.18 -12.73
N ARG A 64 -15.97 -19.49 -13.03
CA ARG A 64 -16.74 -20.08 -14.14
C ARG A 64 -17.73 -21.16 -13.72
N LEU A 65 -18.17 -21.16 -12.47
CA LEU A 65 -19.05 -22.22 -11.95
C LEU A 65 -20.42 -22.30 -12.66
N ASN A 66 -20.89 -21.23 -13.29
CA ASN A 66 -22.19 -21.17 -13.97
C ASN A 66 -22.12 -21.38 -15.49
N GLN A 67 -20.94 -21.63 -16.07
CA GLN A 67 -20.74 -21.60 -17.52
C GLN A 67 -21.69 -22.55 -18.28
N LEU A 68 -21.94 -23.76 -17.76
CA LEU A 68 -22.86 -24.71 -18.37
C LEU A 68 -24.32 -24.22 -18.36
N ALA A 69 -24.73 -23.52 -17.29
CA ALA A 69 -26.08 -22.96 -17.21
C ALA A 69 -26.25 -21.84 -18.25
N ASP A 70 -25.23 -20.99 -18.41
CA ASP A 70 -25.21 -19.92 -19.41
C ASP A 70 -25.30 -20.51 -20.84
N GLU A 71 -24.52 -21.56 -21.14
CA GLU A 71 -24.54 -22.25 -22.44
C GLU A 71 -25.92 -22.84 -22.78
N LEU A 72 -26.57 -23.49 -21.80
CA LEU A 72 -27.92 -24.05 -21.98
C LEU A 72 -28.98 -22.97 -22.14
N GLU A 73 -28.87 -21.86 -21.41
CA GLU A 73 -29.77 -20.72 -21.55
C GLU A 73 -29.69 -20.15 -22.97
N ASP A 74 -28.46 -19.94 -23.48
CA ASP A 74 -28.23 -19.47 -24.84
C ASP A 74 -28.85 -20.40 -25.89
N GLU A 75 -28.67 -21.72 -25.77
CA GLU A 75 -29.30 -22.70 -26.67
C GLU A 75 -30.84 -22.58 -26.68
N THR A 76 -31.46 -22.46 -25.50
CA THR A 76 -32.93 -22.31 -25.43
C THR A 76 -33.43 -20.99 -26.01
N ILE A 77 -32.66 -19.91 -25.89
CA ILE A 77 -33.00 -18.60 -26.48
C ILE A 77 -32.94 -18.70 -28.01
N VAL A 78 -31.91 -19.37 -28.54
CA VAL A 78 -31.75 -19.59 -29.99
C VAL A 78 -32.91 -20.43 -30.53
N ASP A 79 -33.26 -21.55 -29.89
CA ASP A 79 -34.37 -22.42 -30.32
C ASP A 79 -35.71 -21.68 -30.37
N LYS A 80 -36.03 -20.88 -29.33
CA LYS A 80 -37.25 -20.06 -29.30
C LYS A 80 -37.32 -18.99 -30.38
N ARG A 81 -36.18 -18.51 -30.87
CA ARG A 81 -36.12 -17.50 -31.95
C ARG A 81 -36.26 -18.11 -33.35
N HIS A 82 -35.99 -19.41 -33.50
CA HIS A 82 -36.12 -20.12 -34.77
C HIS A 82 -37.51 -20.72 -35.01
N ARG A 83 -38.41 -20.64 -34.02
CA ARG A 83 -39.80 -21.10 -34.08
C ARG A 83 -40.77 -19.94 -34.29
#